data_AF-M2NPJ6-F1
#
_entry.id   AF-M2NPJ6-F1
#
_cell.length_a   1.000
_cell.length_b   1.000
_cell.length_c   1.000
_cell.angle_alpha   90.00
_cell.angle_beta   90.00
_cell.angle_gamma   90.00
#
_symmetry.space_group_name_H-M   'P 1'
#
loop_
_entity.id
_entity.type
_entity.pdbx_description
1 polymer ?
#
loop_
_entity_poly.entity_id
_entity_poly.type
_entity_poly.pdbx_seq_one_letter_code
_entity_poly.pdbx_strand_id
1 'polypeptide(L)'
;MTAGRALRAEVLKLLSLPATYFTLLGTLGVSVILAIAFSRQGVSSIGYAQAGFLVLGVIAVTSEYSGGQIHRTLTALPRRIALHLSKMAALPIVAVPAAGLTALVCGPLSEAAGASAYLALTTVLAAAVATVLRRSVPAVAGLLGYYFIAGPLLRDRAAFAAYLPDLGSHHLVVLGWVLLAVGVSAMVFRRRDA
;
A
#
# COMPACT_ATOMS: atom_id res chain seq x y z
N MET A 1 5.48 4.42 26.08
CA MET A 1 6.26 3.99 24.91
C MET A 1 6.66 5.21 24.08
N THR A 2 7.92 5.30 23.66
CA THR A 2 8.38 6.32 22.70
C THR A 2 7.96 5.91 21.29
N ALA A 3 7.79 6.89 20.38
CA ALA A 3 7.36 6.64 18.99
C ALA A 3 8.26 5.60 18.27
N GLY A 4 9.58 5.64 18.51
CA GLY A 4 10.51 4.67 17.91
C GLY A 4 10.28 3.22 18.35
N ARG A 5 9.87 2.98 19.60
CA ARG A 5 9.56 1.60 20.07
C ARG A 5 8.27 1.08 19.44
N ALA A 6 7.27 1.95 19.26
CA ALA A 6 6.03 1.58 18.56
C ALA A 6 6.30 1.23 17.11
N LEU A 7 7.09 2.05 16.40
CA LEU A 7 7.49 1.79 15.02
C LEU A 7 8.22 0.44 14.87
N ARG A 8 9.20 0.17 15.74
CA ARG A 8 9.94 -1.10 15.71
C ARG A 8 9.03 -2.31 15.94
N ALA A 9 8.09 -2.20 16.89
CA ALA A 9 7.13 -3.27 17.15
C ALA A 9 6.22 -3.53 15.94
N GLU A 10 5.76 -2.48 15.26
CA GLU A 10 4.93 -2.58 14.06
C GLU A 10 5.69 -3.21 12.89
N VAL A 11 6.97 -2.87 12.69
CA VAL A 11 7.82 -3.52 11.67
C VAL A 11 8.00 -5.01 11.97
N LEU A 12 8.34 -5.38 13.21
CA LEU A 12 8.48 -6.78 13.61
C LEU A 12 7.17 -7.55 13.43
N LYS A 13 6.03 -6.94 13.70
CA LYS A 13 4.71 -7.52 13.45
C LYS A 13 4.51 -7.83 11.97
N LEU A 14 4.76 -6.87 11.08
CA LEU A 14 4.63 -7.07 9.63
C LEU A 14 5.54 -8.18 9.13
N LEU A 15 6.77 -8.26 9.64
CA LEU A 15 7.74 -9.30 9.31
C LEU A 15 7.41 -10.66 9.96
N SER A 16 6.57 -10.72 10.98
CA SER A 16 6.16 -12.00 11.59
C SER A 16 4.94 -12.63 10.94
N LEU A 17 4.21 -11.87 10.11
CA LEU A 17 2.94 -12.30 9.52
C LEU A 17 3.18 -13.17 8.27
N PRO A 18 2.72 -14.43 8.23
CA PRO A 18 2.85 -15.28 7.05
C PRO A 18 2.19 -14.67 5.81
N ALA A 19 1.06 -13.97 5.99
CA ALA A 19 0.34 -13.31 4.91
C ALA A 19 1.18 -12.23 4.20
N THR A 20 2.06 -11.54 4.94
CA THR A 20 3.01 -10.57 4.36
C THR A 20 3.94 -11.28 3.41
N TYR A 21 4.55 -12.40 3.84
CA TYR A 21 5.47 -13.17 3.01
C TYR A 21 4.78 -13.78 1.78
N PHE A 22 3.61 -14.39 1.95
CA PHE A 22 2.86 -14.95 0.82
C PHE A 22 2.50 -13.88 -0.21
N THR A 23 2.14 -12.68 0.25
CA THR A 23 1.81 -11.56 -0.66
C THR A 23 3.06 -11.04 -1.36
N LEU A 24 4.17 -10.84 -0.64
CA LEU A 24 5.42 -10.37 -1.22
C LEU A 24 6.00 -11.36 -2.22
N LEU A 25 6.12 -12.63 -1.85
CA LEU A 25 6.65 -13.68 -2.71
C LEU A 25 5.73 -13.92 -3.91
N GLY A 26 4.42 -13.93 -3.70
CA GLY A 26 3.44 -14.04 -4.78
C GLY A 26 3.54 -12.87 -5.76
N THR A 27 3.65 -11.64 -5.25
CA THR A 27 3.80 -10.44 -6.07
C THR A 27 5.09 -10.48 -6.87
N LEU A 28 6.22 -10.83 -6.25
CA LEU A 28 7.51 -10.95 -6.94
C LEU A 28 7.48 -12.05 -7.99
N GLY A 29 6.94 -13.23 -7.66
CA GLY A 29 6.82 -14.34 -8.61
C GLY A 29 6.00 -13.97 -9.84
N VAL A 30 4.83 -13.36 -9.64
CA VAL A 30 3.98 -12.87 -10.74
C VAL A 30 4.70 -11.77 -11.52
N SER A 31 5.40 -10.85 -10.85
CA SER A 31 6.15 -9.77 -11.50
C SER A 31 7.26 -10.29 -12.40
N VAL A 32 7.98 -11.34 -11.96
CA VAL A 32 9.00 -12.03 -12.78
C VAL A 32 8.36 -12.68 -14.00
N ILE A 33 7.25 -13.40 -13.82
CA ILE A 33 6.52 -14.02 -14.94
C ILE A 33 6.09 -12.96 -15.96
N LEU A 34 5.52 -11.85 -15.50
CA LEU A 34 5.11 -10.75 -16.37
C LEU A 34 6.30 -10.07 -17.06
N ALA A 35 7.40 -9.83 -16.35
CA ALA A 35 8.61 -9.26 -16.94
C ALA A 35 9.16 -10.14 -18.07
N ILE A 36 9.19 -11.46 -17.89
CA ILE A 36 9.60 -12.41 -18.93
C ILE A 36 8.62 -12.36 -20.11
N ALA A 37 7.30 -12.38 -19.84
CA ALA A 37 6.28 -12.37 -20.89
C ALA A 37 6.28 -11.08 -21.73
N PHE A 38 6.48 -9.92 -21.10
CA PHE A 38 6.46 -8.61 -21.76
C PHE A 38 7.83 -8.14 -22.26
N SER A 39 8.91 -8.86 -21.96
CA SER A 39 10.29 -8.53 -22.40
C SER A 39 10.41 -8.28 -23.90
N ARG A 40 9.64 -9.00 -24.72
CA ARG A 40 9.64 -8.87 -26.19
C ARG A 40 8.76 -7.74 -26.72
N GLN A 41 7.86 -7.22 -25.89
CA GLN A 41 6.89 -6.20 -26.28
C GLN A 41 7.33 -4.78 -25.89
N GLY A 42 8.39 -4.66 -25.07
CA GLY A 42 8.88 -3.36 -24.59
C GLY A 42 7.93 -2.64 -23.64
N VAL A 43 6.93 -3.34 -23.08
CA VAL A 43 5.93 -2.78 -22.17
C VAL A 43 6.38 -3.00 -20.72
N SER A 44 6.40 -1.95 -19.90
CA SER A 44 6.69 -2.09 -18.47
C SER A 44 5.55 -2.82 -17.75
N SER A 45 5.89 -3.86 -16.98
CA SER A 45 4.93 -4.64 -16.21
C SER A 45 4.58 -4.03 -14.84
N ILE A 46 5.12 -2.84 -14.53
CA ILE A 46 4.95 -2.15 -13.25
C ILE A 46 3.48 -1.88 -12.91
N GLY A 47 2.67 -1.55 -13.93
CA GLY A 47 1.24 -1.25 -13.77
C GLY A 47 0.41 -2.45 -13.32
N TYR A 48 0.90 -3.67 -13.55
CA TYR A 48 0.27 -4.89 -13.04
C TYR A 48 0.79 -5.28 -11.66
N ALA A 49 2.09 -5.06 -11.41
CA ALA A 49 2.72 -5.38 -10.15
C ALA A 49 2.12 -4.60 -8.96
N GLN A 50 1.57 -3.40 -9.20
CA GLN A 50 0.89 -2.60 -8.17
C GLN A 50 -0.27 -3.31 -7.47
N ALA A 51 -0.92 -4.30 -8.11
CA ALA A 51 -1.99 -5.08 -7.48
C ALA A 51 -1.51 -5.76 -6.19
N GLY A 52 -0.30 -6.32 -6.19
CA GLY A 52 0.29 -6.96 -5.02
C GLY A 52 0.52 -5.99 -3.87
N PHE A 53 0.96 -4.76 -4.19
CA PHE A 53 1.18 -3.69 -3.21
C PHE A 53 -0.13 -3.12 -2.64
N LEU A 54 -1.19 -3.04 -3.45
CA LEU A 54 -2.53 -2.72 -2.96
C LEU A 54 -3.00 -3.78 -1.96
N VAL A 55 -2.90 -5.06 -2.31
CA VAL A 55 -3.27 -6.17 -1.43
C VAL A 55 -2.44 -6.14 -0.15
N LEU A 56 -1.12 -5.95 -0.24
CA LEU A 56 -0.22 -5.85 0.91
C LEU A 56 -0.66 -4.75 1.89
N GLY A 57 -0.98 -3.56 1.37
CA GLY A 57 -1.47 -2.46 2.19
C GLY A 57 -2.79 -2.79 2.89
N VAL A 58 -3.72 -3.43 2.20
CA VAL A 58 -5.00 -3.84 2.80
C VAL A 58 -4.78 -4.87 3.91
N ILE A 59 -4.07 -5.97 3.64
CA ILE A 59 -3.90 -7.05 4.62
C ILE A 59 -3.12 -6.60 5.87
N ALA A 60 -2.15 -5.69 5.71
CA ALA A 60 -1.35 -5.13 6.80
C ALA A 60 -2.23 -4.48 7.87
N VAL A 61 -3.38 -3.93 7.46
CA VAL A 61 -4.35 -3.29 8.35
C VAL A 61 -5.46 -4.25 8.75
N THR A 62 -6.05 -4.96 7.79
CA THR A 62 -7.25 -5.79 8.06
C THR A 62 -6.95 -7.02 8.91
N SER A 63 -5.70 -7.49 8.97
CA SER A 63 -5.31 -8.60 9.84
C SER A 63 -5.57 -8.31 11.33
N GLU A 64 -5.46 -7.06 11.76
CA GLU A 64 -5.77 -6.66 13.14
C GLU A 64 -7.27 -6.63 13.43
N TYR A 65 -8.08 -6.26 12.43
CA TYR A 65 -9.53 -6.22 12.54
C TYR A 65 -10.13 -7.63 12.52
N SER A 66 -9.68 -8.50 11.61
CA SER A 66 -10.16 -9.88 11.51
C SER A 66 -9.78 -10.72 12.72
N GLY A 67 -8.60 -10.50 13.31
CA GLY A 67 -8.14 -11.21 14.50
C GLY A 67 -8.62 -10.63 15.83
N GLY A 68 -9.39 -9.54 15.82
CA GLY A 68 -9.84 -8.83 17.03
C GLY A 68 -8.69 -8.21 17.87
N GLN A 69 -7.46 -8.25 17.37
CA GLN A 69 -6.26 -7.79 18.07
C GLN A 69 -6.29 -6.28 18.34
N ILE A 70 -7.02 -5.53 17.51
CA ILE A 70 -7.13 -4.07 17.61
C ILE A 70 -7.64 -3.60 18.98
N HIS A 71 -8.61 -4.30 19.58
CA HIS A 71 -9.13 -3.95 20.90
C HIS A 71 -8.08 -4.10 22.00
N ARG A 72 -7.25 -5.16 21.93
CA ARG A 72 -6.16 -5.39 22.90
C ARG A 72 -5.06 -4.36 22.76
N THR A 73 -4.74 -3.95 21.54
CA THR A 73 -3.73 -2.91 21.31
C THR A 73 -4.22 -1.56 21.86
N LEU A 74 -5.50 -1.24 21.68
CA LEU A 74 -6.08 0.03 22.12
C LEU A 74 -6.25 0.13 23.65
N THR A 75 -6.45 -0.97 24.36
CA THR A 75 -6.44 -0.96 25.84
C THR A 75 -5.03 -0.77 26.41
N ALA A 76 -4.01 -1.29 25.73
CA ALA A 76 -2.62 -1.16 26.16
C ALA A 76 -1.96 0.18 25.79
N LEU A 77 -2.42 0.83 24.71
CA LEU A 77 -1.81 2.06 24.16
C LEU A 77 -2.83 3.21 24.11
N PRO A 78 -2.84 4.12 25.11
CA PRO A 78 -3.82 5.21 25.17
C PRO A 78 -3.63 6.28 24.08
N ARG A 79 -2.43 6.37 23.45
CA ARG A 79 -2.13 7.35 22.40
C ARG A 79 -2.49 6.83 21.01
N ARG A 80 -3.80 6.80 20.72
CA ARG A 80 -4.41 6.20 19.51
C ARG A 80 -3.82 6.74 18.18
N ILE A 81 -3.64 8.05 18.05
CA ILE A 81 -3.11 8.66 16.80
C ILE A 81 -1.65 8.29 16.58
N ALA A 82 -0.83 8.33 17.64
CA ALA A 82 0.59 7.98 17.53
C ALA A 82 0.78 6.51 17.13
N LEU A 83 -0.08 5.62 17.63
CA LEU A 83 -0.13 4.23 17.20
C LEU A 83 -0.47 4.09 15.71
N HIS A 84 -1.54 4.75 15.25
CA HIS A 84 -1.94 4.73 13.83
C HIS A 84 -0.83 5.25 12.90
N LEU A 85 -0.20 6.39 13.25
CA LEU A 85 0.92 6.93 12.48
C LEU A 85 2.13 6.00 12.49
N SER A 86 2.40 5.30 13.60
CA SER A 86 3.46 4.29 13.66
C SER A 86 3.19 3.13 12.72
N LYS A 87 1.94 2.68 12.58
CA LYS A 87 1.53 1.64 11.61
C LYS A 87 1.76 2.10 10.18
N MET A 88 1.32 3.30 9.85
CA MET A 88 1.48 3.87 8.51
C MET A 88 2.96 4.11 8.17
N ALA A 89 3.80 4.45 9.15
CA ALA A 89 5.24 4.62 8.97
C ALA A 89 6.02 3.28 8.93
N ALA A 90 5.53 2.22 9.58
CA ALA A 90 6.18 0.91 9.53
C ALA A 90 6.03 0.23 8.18
N LEU A 91 4.89 0.44 7.52
CA LEU A 91 4.56 -0.18 6.24
C LEU A 91 5.56 0.13 5.11
N PRO A 92 5.98 1.39 4.85
CA PRO A 92 6.97 1.67 3.82
C PRO A 92 8.34 1.07 4.12
N ILE A 93 8.71 0.88 5.40
CA ILE A 93 9.99 0.23 5.75
C ILE A 93 10.03 -1.20 5.20
N VAL A 94 8.90 -1.91 5.21
CA VAL A 94 8.77 -3.27 4.67
C VAL A 94 8.50 -3.26 3.15
N ALA A 95 7.71 -2.30 2.67
CA ALA A 95 7.31 -2.23 1.27
C ALA A 95 8.43 -1.74 0.34
N VAL A 96 9.30 -0.81 0.77
CA VAL A 96 10.35 -0.22 -0.07
C VAL A 96 11.33 -1.27 -0.63
N PRO A 97 11.88 -2.22 0.16
CA PRO A 97 12.76 -3.26 -0.38
C PRO A 97 12.07 -4.10 -1.46
N ALA A 98 10.83 -4.52 -1.21
CA ALA A 98 10.06 -5.31 -2.18
C ALA A 98 9.69 -4.49 -3.43
N ALA A 99 9.34 -3.22 -3.26
CA ALA A 99 9.05 -2.29 -4.34
C ALA A 99 10.30 -2.02 -5.20
N GLY A 100 11.47 -1.88 -4.58
CA GLY A 100 12.75 -1.76 -5.27
C GLY A 100 13.05 -2.99 -6.13
N LEU A 101 12.93 -4.20 -5.56
CA LEU A 101 13.12 -5.44 -6.32
C LEU A 101 12.12 -5.56 -7.48
N THR A 102 10.85 -5.26 -7.22
CA THR A 102 9.81 -5.30 -8.25
C THR A 102 10.09 -4.30 -9.38
N ALA A 103 10.50 -3.08 -9.03
CA ALA A 103 10.82 -2.04 -10.01
C ALA A 103 12.01 -2.42 -10.88
N LEU A 104 13.03 -3.06 -10.31
CA LEU A 104 14.20 -3.57 -11.04
C LEU A 104 13.84 -4.74 -11.96
N VAL A 105 12.85 -5.56 -11.59
CA VAL A 105 12.38 -6.69 -12.41
C VAL A 105 11.50 -6.21 -13.57
N CYS A 106 10.64 -5.22 -13.33
CA CYS A 106 9.57 -4.82 -14.25
C CYS A 106 9.93 -3.67 -15.21
N GLY A 107 11.07 -3.01 -15.05
CA GLY A 107 11.38 -1.80 -15.80
C GLY A 107 12.86 -1.42 -15.81
N PRO A 108 13.21 -0.34 -16.53
CA PRO A 108 14.59 0.14 -16.62
C PRO A 108 15.08 0.71 -15.29
N LEU A 109 16.39 0.58 -15.04
CA LEU A 109 17.04 1.07 -13.81
C LEU A 109 16.83 2.58 -13.58
N SER A 110 16.77 3.38 -14.66
CA SER A 110 16.57 4.83 -14.61
C SER A 110 15.25 5.23 -13.94
N GLU A 111 14.22 4.37 -14.02
CA GLU A 111 12.89 4.63 -13.46
C GLU A 111 12.64 3.89 -12.15
N ALA A 112 13.56 2.99 -11.74
CA ALA A 112 13.35 2.10 -10.61
C ALA A 112 13.11 2.85 -9.29
N ALA A 113 13.76 3.99 -9.08
CA ALA A 113 13.55 4.82 -7.90
C ALA A 113 12.14 5.43 -7.86
N GLY A 114 11.66 5.96 -8.98
CA GLY A 114 10.30 6.53 -9.08
C GLY A 114 9.22 5.47 -8.94
N ALA A 115 9.40 4.33 -9.61
CA ALA A 115 8.48 3.21 -9.56
C ALA A 115 8.41 2.55 -8.17
N SER A 116 9.56 2.39 -7.50
CA SER A 116 9.59 1.86 -6.13
C SER A 116 8.93 2.81 -5.12
N ALA A 117 9.18 4.13 -5.25
CA ALA A 117 8.50 5.14 -4.45
C ALA A 117 6.98 5.11 -4.69
N TYR A 118 6.55 5.01 -5.95
CA TYR A 118 5.13 4.89 -6.32
C TYR A 118 4.47 3.67 -5.68
N LEU A 119 5.08 2.48 -5.79
CA LEU A 119 4.54 1.24 -5.22
C LEU A 119 4.47 1.30 -3.69
N ALA A 120 5.51 1.84 -3.04
CA ALA A 120 5.53 2.01 -1.59
C ALA A 120 4.44 2.98 -1.12
N LEU A 121 4.27 4.13 -1.78
CA LEU A 121 3.22 5.10 -1.49
C LEU A 121 1.82 4.51 -1.72
N THR A 122 1.64 3.76 -2.81
CA THR A 122 0.38 3.07 -3.13
C THR A 122 0.01 2.03 -2.07
N THR A 123 1.01 1.36 -1.49
CA THR A 123 0.81 0.45 -0.36
C THR A 123 0.26 1.18 0.86
N VAL A 124 0.81 2.35 1.19
CA VAL A 124 0.33 3.19 2.30
C VAL A 124 -1.07 3.73 2.02
N LEU A 125 -1.34 4.16 0.79
CA LEU A 125 -2.67 4.59 0.36
C LEU A 125 -3.70 3.47 0.58
N ALA A 126 -3.39 2.25 0.15
CA ALA A 126 -4.25 1.09 0.32
C ALA A 126 -4.50 0.77 1.80
N ALA A 127 -3.47 0.88 2.64
CA ALA A 127 -3.60 0.72 4.09
C ALA A 127 -4.51 1.79 4.72
N ALA A 128 -4.39 3.04 4.29
CA ALA A 128 -5.25 4.12 4.76
C ALA A 128 -6.72 3.87 4.39
N VAL A 129 -7.00 3.46 3.14
CA VAL A 129 -8.34 3.07 2.68
C VAL A 129 -8.87 1.87 3.48
N ALA A 130 -8.04 0.85 3.69
CA ALA A 130 -8.40 -0.32 4.47
C ALA A 130 -8.70 0.02 5.95
N THR A 131 -8.05 1.03 6.52
CA THR A 131 -8.34 1.52 7.88
C THR A 131 -9.75 2.10 7.95
N VAL A 132 -10.18 2.82 6.91
CA VAL A 132 -11.53 3.41 6.84
C VAL A 132 -12.59 2.33 6.67
N LEU A 133 -12.33 1.33 5.80
CA LEU A 133 -13.29 0.29 5.45
C LEU A 133 -13.34 -0.88 6.46
N ARG A 134 -12.24 -1.17 7.15
CA ARG A 134 -12.07 -2.24 8.16
C ARG A 134 -12.40 -3.66 7.68
N ARG A 135 -12.58 -3.85 6.38
CA ARG A 135 -12.95 -5.11 5.75
C ARG A 135 -12.07 -5.34 4.53
N SER A 136 -11.44 -6.51 4.46
CA SER A 136 -10.48 -6.86 3.40
C SER A 136 -11.14 -6.93 2.02
N VAL A 137 -12.23 -7.68 1.89
CA VAL A 137 -12.91 -7.93 0.61
C VAL A 137 -13.34 -6.63 -0.08
N PRO A 138 -14.15 -5.73 0.52
CA PRO A 138 -14.55 -4.50 -0.16
C PRO A 138 -13.39 -3.52 -0.35
N ALA A 139 -12.37 -3.53 0.51
CA ALA A 139 -11.19 -2.67 0.33
C ALA A 139 -10.36 -3.11 -0.88
N VAL A 140 -10.04 -4.40 -0.99
CA VAL A 140 -9.31 -4.93 -2.15
C VAL A 140 -10.13 -4.76 -3.42
N ALA A 141 -11.41 -5.16 -3.41
CA ALA A 141 -12.27 -5.06 -4.59
C ALA A 141 -12.41 -3.60 -5.07
N GLY A 142 -12.63 -2.66 -4.15
CA GLY A 142 -12.72 -1.23 -4.49
C GLY A 142 -11.41 -0.66 -5.03
N LEU A 143 -10.27 -0.98 -4.40
CA LEU A 143 -8.97 -0.50 -4.85
C LEU A 143 -8.57 -1.10 -6.20
N LEU A 144 -8.76 -2.40 -6.42
CA LEU A 144 -8.46 -3.03 -7.70
C LEU A 144 -9.40 -2.53 -8.80
N GLY A 145 -10.71 -2.45 -8.52
CA GLY A 145 -11.68 -1.89 -9.46
C GLY A 145 -11.34 -0.44 -9.83
N TYR A 146 -10.90 0.36 -8.87
CA TYR A 146 -10.44 1.71 -9.15
C TYR A 146 -9.15 1.73 -9.98
N TYR A 147 -8.08 1.07 -9.54
CA TYR A 147 -6.75 1.14 -10.18
C TYR A 147 -6.69 0.47 -11.56
N PHE A 148 -7.47 -0.59 -11.80
CA PHE A 148 -7.39 -1.37 -13.04
C PHE A 148 -8.57 -1.14 -13.99
N ILE A 149 -9.68 -0.56 -13.54
CA ILE A 149 -10.86 -0.33 -14.38
C ILE A 149 -11.17 1.16 -14.44
N ALA A 150 -11.55 1.77 -13.32
CA ALA A 150 -12.02 3.15 -13.33
C ALA A 150 -10.93 4.15 -13.74
N GLY A 151 -9.73 4.03 -13.17
CA GLY A 151 -8.58 4.89 -13.45
C GLY A 151 -8.23 4.92 -14.93
N PRO A 152 -7.89 3.77 -15.55
CA PRO A 152 -7.62 3.70 -17.00
C PRO A 152 -8.75 4.26 -17.87
N LEU A 153 -10.02 4.00 -17.53
CA LEU A 153 -11.17 4.53 -18.29
C LEU A 153 -11.33 6.05 -18.17
N LEU A 154 -10.95 6.63 -17.04
CA LEU A 154 -11.05 8.07 -16.79
C LEU A 154 -9.90 8.85 -17.44
N ARG A 155 -8.73 8.22 -17.63
CA ARG A 155 -7.55 8.87 -18.24
C ARG A 155 -7.82 9.45 -19.61
N ASP A 156 -8.55 8.73 -20.44
CA ASP A 156 -8.82 9.16 -21.82
C ASP A 156 -10.01 10.12 -21.93
N ARG A 157 -10.72 10.39 -20.83
CA ARG A 157 -12.01 11.10 -20.84
C ARG A 157 -12.04 12.37 -20.02
N ALA A 158 -11.07 12.62 -19.15
CA ALA A 158 -11.14 13.70 -18.17
C ALA A 158 -9.82 14.49 -18.04
N ALA A 159 -9.92 15.81 -18.10
CA ALA A 159 -8.76 16.70 -17.90
C ALA A 159 -8.15 16.61 -16.49
N PHE A 160 -8.96 16.28 -15.47
CA PHE A 160 -8.47 16.07 -14.11
C PHE A 160 -7.72 14.74 -13.92
N ALA A 161 -7.71 13.86 -14.94
CA ALA A 161 -7.10 12.55 -14.82
C ALA A 161 -5.59 12.61 -14.52
N ALA A 162 -4.92 13.70 -14.90
CA ALA A 162 -3.52 13.96 -14.56
C ALA A 162 -3.24 14.01 -13.04
N TYR A 163 -4.27 14.26 -12.22
CA TYR A 163 -4.16 14.32 -10.76
C TYR A 163 -4.58 13.03 -10.05
N LEU A 164 -4.87 11.95 -10.80
CA LEU A 164 -5.29 10.69 -10.21
C LEU A 164 -4.09 9.89 -9.65
N PRO A 165 -4.28 9.17 -8.53
CA PRO A 165 -3.22 8.44 -7.85
C PRO A 165 -2.76 7.14 -8.55
N ASP A 166 -3.36 6.77 -9.68
CA ASP A 166 -3.06 5.57 -10.46
C ASP A 166 -1.99 5.79 -11.55
N LEU A 167 -1.50 7.03 -11.71
CA LEU A 167 -0.44 7.38 -12.65
C LEU A 167 0.95 6.96 -12.10
N GLY A 168 1.44 5.81 -12.58
CA GLY A 168 2.67 5.15 -12.12
C GLY A 168 3.96 5.97 -12.12
N SER A 169 4.03 7.10 -12.84
CA SER A 169 5.21 7.97 -12.93
C SER A 169 5.15 9.20 -12.01
N HIS A 170 3.99 9.58 -11.48
CA HIS A 170 3.80 10.83 -10.72
C HIS A 170 3.75 10.57 -9.21
N HIS A 171 4.85 10.05 -8.64
CA HIS A 171 4.97 9.78 -7.21
C HIS A 171 4.64 10.97 -6.30
N LEU A 172 4.83 12.21 -6.77
CA LEU A 172 4.44 13.44 -6.05
C LEU A 172 2.92 13.61 -5.93
N VAL A 173 2.16 13.28 -6.97
CA VAL A 173 0.68 13.31 -6.96
C VAL A 173 0.17 12.26 -5.99
N VAL A 174 0.74 11.05 -6.05
CA VAL A 174 0.40 9.97 -5.11
C VAL A 174 0.72 10.36 -3.67
N LEU A 175 1.85 11.03 -3.42
CA LEU A 175 2.20 11.51 -2.09
C LEU A 175 1.11 12.45 -1.53
N GLY A 176 0.59 13.38 -2.34
CA GLY A 176 -0.52 14.25 -1.94
C GLY A 176 -1.76 13.46 -1.52
N TRP A 177 -2.16 12.46 -2.31
CA TRP A 177 -3.26 11.56 -1.98
C TRP A 177 -2.99 10.70 -0.75
N VAL A 178 -1.76 10.23 -0.55
CA VAL A 178 -1.35 9.48 0.63
C VAL A 178 -1.48 10.34 1.88
N LEU A 179 -0.98 11.58 1.87
CA LEU A 179 -1.08 12.49 3.01
C LEU A 179 -2.55 12.76 3.36
N LEU A 180 -3.40 12.99 2.35
CA LEU A 180 -4.84 13.18 2.53
C LEU A 180 -5.50 11.94 3.11
N ALA A 181 -5.25 10.76 2.53
CA ALA A 181 -5.84 9.50 2.98
C ALA A 181 -5.36 9.11 4.40
N VAL A 182 -4.09 9.33 4.72
CA VAL A 182 -3.55 9.13 6.08
C VAL A 182 -4.21 10.09 7.06
N GLY A 183 -4.42 11.36 6.69
CA GLY A 183 -5.15 12.33 7.52
C GLY A 183 -6.61 11.91 7.77
N VAL A 184 -7.34 11.53 6.71
CA VAL A 184 -8.72 11.04 6.81
C VAL A 184 -8.79 9.78 7.66
N SER A 185 -7.92 8.80 7.40
CA SER A 185 -7.89 7.55 8.17
C SER A 185 -7.54 7.78 9.64
N ALA A 186 -6.62 8.70 9.96
CA ALA A 186 -6.30 9.08 11.33
C ALA A 186 -7.50 9.71 12.05
N MET A 187 -8.26 10.56 11.35
CA MET A 187 -9.47 11.17 11.89
C MET A 187 -10.58 10.13 12.12
N VAL A 188 -10.78 9.21 11.17
CA VAL A 188 -11.74 8.10 11.30
C VAL A 188 -11.35 7.19 12.47
N PHE A 189 -10.08 6.81 12.55
CA PHE A 189 -9.53 5.99 13.64
C PHE A 189 -9.74 6.64 15.00
N ARG A 190 -9.51 7.95 15.09
CA ARG A 190 -9.77 8.72 16.33
C ARG A 190 -11.25 8.75 16.70
N ARG A 191 -12.18 8.81 15.75
CA ARG A 191 -13.62 8.95 16.04
C ARG A 191 -14.33 7.62 16.30
N ARG A 192 -13.92 6.56 15.61
CA ARG A 192 -14.67 5.29 15.56
C ARG A 192 -14.05 4.16 16.38
N ASP A 193 -12.77 4.27 16.75
CA ASP A 193 -12.10 3.29 17.60
C ASP A 193 -11.76 3.84 18.99
N ALA A 194 -12.08 5.11 19.26
CA ALA A 194 -11.93 5.74 20.57
C ALA A 194 -13.07 5.41 21.52
#